data_AF-A0A968W627-F1
#
_entry.id   AF-A0A968W627-F1
#
_cell.length_a   1.000
_cell.length_b   1.000
_cell.length_c   1.000
_cell.angle_alpha   90.00
_cell.angle_beta   90.00
_cell.angle_gamma   90.00
#
_symmetry.space_group_name_H-M   'P 1'
#
loop_
_entity.id
_entity.type
_entity.pdbx_description
1 polymer ?
#
loop_
_entity_poly.entity_id
_entity_poly.type
_entity_poly.pdbx_seq_one_letter_code
_entity_poly.pdbx_strand_id
1 'polypeptide(L)'
;MSNKKSINQEDIIIRADFLAALMSNLEREIQQIIESGSVAPKDSWILRYQVKGKYDIYWYYKLQCREAVFPSQRDSSKLSKYKHLGKPGSSAYNDAVLALARRAKIDALERMINSVKQGWIDLHQEKERTENKSKKHSRK
;
A
#
# COMPACT_ATOMS: atom_id res chain seq x y z
N MET A 1 28.71 -18.26 -31.71
CA MET A 1 28.35 -18.12 -30.28
C MET A 1 27.96 -16.69 -29.87
N SER A 2 28.20 -15.64 -30.67
CA SER A 2 27.83 -14.25 -30.31
C SER A 2 26.32 -13.97 -30.21
N ASN A 3 25.50 -14.56 -31.08
CA ASN A 3 24.07 -14.20 -31.19
C ASN A 3 23.22 -14.58 -29.97
N LYS A 4 23.59 -15.65 -29.25
CA LYS A 4 22.83 -16.12 -28.06
C LYS A 4 23.05 -15.22 -26.84
N LYS A 5 24.15 -14.47 -26.80
CA LYS A 5 24.51 -13.59 -25.69
C LYS A 5 23.81 -12.23 -25.79
N SER A 6 23.69 -11.68 -27.01
CA SER A 6 22.90 -10.45 -27.26
C SER A 6 21.42 -10.68 -26.98
N ILE A 7 20.85 -11.80 -27.47
CA ILE A 7 19.43 -12.15 -27.24
C ILE A 7 19.09 -12.24 -25.74
N ASN A 8 19.99 -12.78 -24.91
CA ASN A 8 19.75 -12.89 -23.47
C ASN A 8 19.84 -11.53 -22.75
N GLN A 9 20.74 -10.64 -23.19
CA GLN A 9 20.83 -9.28 -22.63
C GLN A 9 19.62 -8.43 -23.04
N GLU A 10 19.14 -8.56 -24.27
CA GLU A 10 17.92 -7.91 -24.75
C GLU A 10 16.68 -8.39 -23.98
N ASP A 11 16.53 -9.69 -23.73
CA ASP A 11 15.45 -10.25 -22.91
C ASP A 11 15.41 -9.64 -21.49
N ILE A 12 16.57 -9.55 -20.84
CA ILE A 12 16.70 -8.96 -19.50
C ILE A 12 16.29 -7.49 -19.52
N ILE A 13 16.67 -6.73 -20.54
CA ILE A 13 16.30 -5.31 -20.66
C ILE A 13 14.78 -5.18 -20.84
N ILE A 14 14.18 -5.95 -21.75
CA ILE A 14 12.73 -5.93 -22.00
C ILE A 14 11.95 -6.25 -20.72
N ARG A 15 12.37 -7.28 -19.98
CA ARG A 15 11.75 -7.64 -18.70
C ARG A 15 11.91 -6.54 -17.67
N ALA A 16 13.09 -5.90 -17.58
CA ALA A 16 13.34 -4.81 -16.64
C ALA A 16 12.46 -3.59 -16.95
N ASP A 17 12.37 -3.21 -18.22
CA ASP A 17 11.55 -2.08 -18.68
C ASP A 17 10.07 -2.32 -18.40
N PHE A 18 9.59 -3.55 -18.62
CA PHE A 18 8.22 -3.94 -18.29
C PHE A 18 7.93 -3.78 -16.79
N LEU A 19 8.81 -4.30 -15.92
CA LEU A 19 8.64 -4.19 -14.47
C LEU A 19 8.68 -2.72 -14.01
N ALA A 20 9.56 -1.91 -14.59
CA ALA A 20 9.64 -0.47 -14.30
C ALA A 20 8.35 0.26 -14.69
N ALA A 21 7.84 0.01 -15.90
CA ALA A 21 6.58 0.58 -16.36
C ALA A 21 5.40 0.15 -15.47
N LEU A 22 5.35 -1.12 -15.06
CA LEU A 22 4.32 -1.64 -14.16
C LEU A 22 4.36 -0.94 -12.80
N MET A 23 5.54 -0.79 -12.18
CA MET A 23 5.67 -0.04 -10.92
C MET A 23 5.18 1.40 -11.06
N SER A 24 5.58 2.09 -12.13
CA SER A 24 5.14 3.47 -12.38
C SER A 24 3.62 3.59 -12.53
N ASN A 25 2.98 2.62 -13.19
CA ASN A 25 1.52 2.58 -13.31
C ASN A 25 0.83 2.39 -11.96
N LEU A 26 1.33 1.47 -11.13
CA LEU A 26 0.80 1.23 -9.78
C LEU A 26 0.97 2.45 -8.87
N GLU A 27 2.10 3.15 -8.95
CA GLU A 27 2.34 4.39 -8.20
C GLU A 27 1.37 5.50 -8.65
N ARG A 28 1.11 5.61 -9.95
CA ARG A 28 0.11 6.54 -10.48
C ARG A 28 -1.31 6.21 -10.01
N GLU A 29 -1.68 4.93 -9.94
CA GLU A 29 -2.98 4.51 -9.40
C GLU A 29 -3.12 4.86 -7.91
N ILE A 30 -2.07 4.66 -7.11
CA ILE A 30 -2.04 5.10 -5.70
C ILE A 30 -2.29 6.61 -5.62
N GLN A 31 -1.59 7.39 -6.44
CA GLN A 31 -1.71 8.84 -6.45
C GLN A 31 -3.13 9.30 -6.83
N GLN A 32 -3.76 8.68 -7.83
CA GLN A 32 -5.14 8.96 -8.21
C GLN A 32 -6.13 8.65 -7.07
N ILE A 33 -5.90 7.56 -6.31
CA ILE A 33 -6.74 7.23 -5.15
C ILE A 33 -6.57 8.29 -4.05
N ILE A 34 -5.35 8.77 -3.79
CA ILE A 34 -5.09 9.82 -2.80
C ILE A 34 -5.78 11.13 -3.21
N GLU A 35 -5.72 11.49 -4.49
CA GLU A 35 -6.36 12.69 -5.03
C GLU A 35 -7.89 12.61 -5.00
N SER A 36 -8.47 11.40 -5.03
CA SER A 36 -9.91 11.18 -4.96
C SER A 36 -10.54 11.48 -3.58
N GLY A 37 -9.74 11.75 -2.56
CA GLY A 37 -10.21 12.20 -1.24
C GLY A 37 -9.46 11.60 -0.07
N SER A 38 -10.00 11.80 1.14
CA SER A 38 -9.34 11.41 2.38
C SER A 38 -9.01 9.92 2.43
N VAL A 39 -7.80 9.60 2.90
CA VAL A 39 -7.31 8.23 3.10
C VAL A 39 -7.14 8.02 4.60
N ALA A 40 -7.66 6.90 5.12
CA ALA A 40 -7.49 6.59 6.53
C ALA A 40 -6.00 6.35 6.89
N PRO A 41 -5.58 6.51 8.15
CA PRO A 41 -4.24 6.13 8.58
C PRO A 41 -3.93 4.64 8.30
N LYS A 42 -2.65 4.27 8.22
CA LYS A 42 -2.25 2.86 8.18
C LYS A 42 -2.70 2.16 9.48
N ASP A 43 -2.92 0.85 9.42
CA ASP A 43 -3.38 0.04 10.56
C ASP A 43 -4.64 0.59 11.25
N SER A 44 -5.60 1.07 10.46
CA SER A 44 -6.87 1.59 10.96
C SER A 44 -8.06 0.68 10.63
N TRP A 45 -9.07 0.68 11.50
CA TRP A 45 -10.30 -0.09 11.34
C TRP A 45 -11.48 0.60 12.03
N ILE A 46 -12.70 0.29 11.60
CA ILE A 46 -13.91 0.73 12.30
C ILE A 46 -14.21 -0.25 13.44
N LEU A 47 -14.31 0.28 14.66
CA LEU A 47 -14.75 -0.48 15.83
C LEU A 47 -16.15 -0.04 16.24
N ARG A 48 -17.02 -1.03 16.47
CA ARG A 48 -18.36 -0.83 17.03
C ARG A 48 -18.30 -0.93 18.55
N TYR A 49 -19.07 -0.08 19.24
CA TYR A 49 -19.26 -0.15 20.69
C TYR A 49 -20.69 0.20 21.06
N GLN A 50 -21.12 -0.28 22.23
CA GLN A 50 -22.46 -0.05 22.75
C GLN A 50 -22.43 0.97 23.87
N VAL A 51 -23.50 1.75 23.97
CA VAL A 51 -23.76 2.70 25.05
C VAL A 51 -25.13 2.37 25.61
N LYS A 52 -25.18 2.05 26.92
CA LYS A 52 -26.44 1.86 27.62
C LYS A 52 -27.06 3.24 27.90
N GLY A 53 -28.18 3.53 27.25
CA GLY A 53 -28.99 4.70 27.54
C GLY A 53 -29.98 4.44 28.67
N LYS A 54 -30.83 5.43 28.94
CA LYS A 54 -31.88 5.36 29.97
C LYS A 54 -32.93 4.27 29.67
N TYR A 55 -33.23 4.06 28.39
CA TYR A 55 -34.32 3.17 27.94
C TYR A 55 -33.89 2.07 26.97
N ASP A 56 -32.72 2.17 26.34
CA ASP A 56 -32.27 1.23 25.32
C ASP A 56 -30.73 1.20 25.18
N ILE A 57 -30.20 0.25 24.41
CA ILE A 57 -28.79 0.12 24.04
C ILE A 57 -28.59 0.74 22.66
N TYR A 58 -27.71 1.74 22.59
CA TYR A 58 -27.35 2.41 21.35
C TYR A 58 -26.01 1.93 20.83
N TRP A 59 -25.94 1.65 19.53
CA TRP A 59 -24.70 1.29 18.86
C TRP A 59 -24.03 2.50 18.22
N TYR A 60 -22.73 2.63 18.50
CA TYR A 60 -21.87 3.69 18.01
C TYR A 60 -20.59 3.11 17.42
N TYR A 61 -19.91 3.94 16.64
CA TYR A 61 -18.72 3.55 15.91
C TYR A 61 -17.59 4.55 16.15
N LYS A 62 -16.36 4.04 16.12
CA LYS A 62 -15.13 4.85 16.14
C LYS A 62 -14.17 4.33 15.07
N LEU A 63 -13.45 5.24 14.42
CA LEU A 63 -12.28 4.89 13.63
C LEU A 63 -11.12 4.70 14.61
N GLN A 64 -10.60 3.49 14.67
CA GLN A 64 -9.51 3.08 15.55
C GLN A 64 -8.24 2.94 14.71
N CYS A 65 -7.10 3.28 15.28
CA CYS A 65 -5.77 3.07 14.72
C CYS A 65 -4.89 2.38 15.76
N ARG A 66 -3.85 1.66 15.31
CA ARG A 66 -2.82 1.07 16.17
C ARG A 66 -2.06 2.16 16.93
N GLU A 67 -1.68 3.22 16.22
CA GLU A 67 -0.92 4.36 16.73
C GLU A 67 -1.83 5.55 17.06
N ALA A 68 -1.37 6.42 17.95
CA ALA A 68 -2.10 7.62 18.32
C ALA A 68 -1.89 8.70 17.24
N VAL A 69 -2.87 8.84 16.34
CA VAL A 69 -2.77 9.70 15.15
C VAL A 69 -3.91 10.71 15.02
N PHE A 70 -4.98 10.56 15.82
CA PHE A 70 -6.11 11.48 15.78
C PHE A 70 -5.98 12.55 16.87
N PRO A 71 -6.25 13.83 16.61
CA PRO A 71 -6.32 14.83 17.67
C PRO A 71 -7.33 14.41 18.75
N SER A 72 -6.92 14.50 20.02
CA SER A 72 -7.81 14.22 21.15
C SER A 72 -8.91 15.27 21.24
N GLN A 73 -10.13 14.84 21.52
CA GLN A 73 -11.28 15.75 21.65
C GLN A 73 -11.16 16.72 22.83
N ARG A 74 -10.40 16.36 23.86
CA ARG A 74 -10.26 17.18 25.08
C ARG A 74 -9.07 18.14 25.03
N ASP A 75 -8.06 17.82 24.23
CA ASP A 75 -6.78 18.51 24.20
C ASP A 75 -6.12 18.26 22.85
N SER A 76 -6.19 19.24 21.94
CA SER A 76 -5.67 19.12 20.58
C SER A 76 -4.14 19.00 20.52
N SER A 77 -3.42 19.28 21.62
CA SER A 77 -1.98 19.03 21.72
C SER A 77 -1.64 17.54 21.91
N LYS A 78 -2.64 16.70 22.18
CA LYS A 78 -2.48 15.25 22.39
C LYS A 78 -3.13 14.46 21.28
N LEU A 79 -2.52 13.33 20.95
CA LEU A 79 -3.06 12.36 20.00
C LEU A 79 -3.76 11.21 20.70
N SER A 80 -4.79 10.69 20.05
CA SER A 80 -5.64 9.58 20.42
C SER A 80 -5.51 8.47 19.38
N LYS A 81 -5.67 7.23 19.83
CA LYS A 81 -5.76 6.04 18.97
C LYS A 81 -7.11 5.90 18.27
N TYR A 82 -8.07 6.77 18.56
CA TYR A 82 -9.38 6.72 17.92
C TYR A 82 -10.04 8.08 17.69
N LYS A 83 -10.94 8.11 16.71
CA LYS A 83 -11.87 9.20 16.41
C LYS A 83 -13.31 8.67 16.47
N HIS A 84 -14.16 9.30 17.29
CA HIS A 84 -15.59 8.94 17.34
C HIS A 84 -16.29 9.30 16.02
N LEU A 85 -17.11 8.38 15.50
CA LEU A 85 -17.85 8.54 14.24
C LEU A 85 -19.35 8.72 14.45
N GLY A 86 -19.86 8.32 15.62
CA GLY A 86 -21.28 8.41 15.93
C GLY A 86 -22.05 7.17 15.50
N LYS A 87 -23.29 7.39 15.07
CA LYS A 87 -24.23 6.35 14.63
C LYS A 87 -23.86 5.83 13.23
N PRO A 88 -24.28 4.61 12.86
CA PRO A 88 -24.09 4.12 11.50
C PRO A 88 -24.82 5.04 10.50
N GLY A 89 -24.22 5.25 9.33
CA GLY A 89 -24.80 6.11 8.28
C GLY A 89 -24.66 7.61 8.51
N SER A 90 -24.10 8.06 9.65
CA SER A 90 -23.75 9.48 9.85
C SER A 90 -22.71 9.91 8.81
N SER A 91 -22.61 11.23 8.54
CA SER A 91 -21.57 11.74 7.63
C SER A 91 -20.16 11.31 8.09
N ALA A 92 -19.83 11.47 9.37
CA ALA A 92 -18.52 11.06 9.88
C ALA A 92 -18.26 9.55 9.74
N TYR A 93 -19.29 8.71 9.88
CA TYR A 93 -19.19 7.28 9.64
C TYR A 93 -18.95 6.98 8.15
N ASN A 94 -19.75 7.56 7.26
CA ASN A 94 -19.63 7.34 5.81
C ASN A 94 -18.27 7.80 5.29
N ASP A 95 -17.79 8.96 5.75
CA ASP A 95 -16.47 9.50 5.40
C ASP A 95 -15.35 8.56 5.84
N ALA A 96 -15.44 7.99 7.05
CA ALA A 96 -14.46 7.03 7.54
C ALA A 96 -14.48 5.71 6.75
N VAL A 97 -15.66 5.23 6.36
CA VAL A 97 -15.79 4.03 5.51
C VAL A 97 -15.15 4.27 4.14
N LEU A 98 -15.42 5.41 3.51
CA LEU A 98 -14.80 5.77 2.23
C LEU A 98 -13.28 5.91 2.36
N ALA A 99 -12.80 6.54 3.43
CA ALA A 99 -11.37 6.69 3.69
C ALA A 99 -10.66 5.35 3.94
N LEU A 100 -11.31 4.41 4.63
CA LEU A 100 -10.81 3.05 4.79
C LEU A 100 -10.81 2.26 3.49
N ALA A 101 -11.84 2.42 2.66
CA ALA A 101 -11.89 1.77 1.35
C ALA A 101 -10.73 2.24 0.46
N ARG A 102 -10.41 3.54 0.47
CA ARG A 102 -9.21 4.08 -0.23
C ARG A 102 -7.92 3.51 0.35
N ARG A 103 -7.78 3.48 1.68
CA ARG A 103 -6.61 2.91 2.36
C ARG A 103 -6.40 1.44 1.97
N ALA A 104 -7.45 0.63 1.98
CA ALA A 104 -7.38 -0.79 1.61
C ALA A 104 -6.88 -0.99 0.16
N LYS A 105 -7.34 -0.15 -0.79
CA LYS A 105 -6.86 -0.18 -2.18
C LYS A 105 -5.39 0.19 -2.26
N ILE A 106 -4.97 1.28 -1.60
CA ILE A 106 -3.57 1.71 -1.55
C ILE A 106 -2.68 0.61 -0.97
N ASP A 107 -3.07 0.02 0.16
CA ASP A 107 -2.26 -1.02 0.81
C ASP A 107 -2.12 -2.26 -0.09
N ALA A 108 -3.13 -2.59 -0.90
CA ALA A 108 -3.04 -3.67 -1.88
C ALA A 108 -2.07 -3.34 -3.02
N LEU A 109 -2.10 -2.11 -3.55
CA LEU A 109 -1.18 -1.64 -4.58
C LEU A 109 0.25 -1.56 -4.06
N GLU A 110 0.48 -1.07 -2.83
CA GLU A 110 1.80 -1.07 -2.18
C GLU A 110 2.38 -2.49 -2.06
N ARG A 111 1.57 -3.49 -1.68
CA ARG A 111 1.99 -4.90 -1.66
C ARG A 111 2.36 -5.43 -3.05
N MET A 112 1.62 -5.03 -4.08
CA MET A 112 1.94 -5.39 -5.45
C MET A 112 3.27 -4.78 -5.89
N ILE A 113 3.48 -3.49 -5.63
CA ILE A 113 4.76 -2.81 -5.92
C ILE A 113 5.93 -3.54 -5.24
N ASN A 114 5.78 -3.94 -3.97
CA ASN A 114 6.83 -4.68 -3.26
C ASN A 114 7.14 -6.03 -3.92
N SER A 115 6.11 -6.72 -4.44
CA SER A 115 6.29 -7.98 -5.17
C SER A 115 7.03 -7.77 -6.50
N VAL A 116 6.69 -6.70 -7.23
CA VAL A 116 7.37 -6.32 -8.49
C VAL A 116 8.82 -5.91 -8.23
N LYS A 117 9.09 -5.18 -7.15
CA LYS A 117 10.46 -4.82 -6.71
C LYS A 117 11.31 -6.05 -6.46
N GLN A 118 10.76 -7.08 -5.82
CA GLN A 118 11.48 -8.34 -5.62
C GLN A 118 11.83 -9.01 -6.96
N GLY A 119 10.89 -9.08 -7.90
CA GLY A 119 11.15 -9.60 -9.24
C GLY A 119 12.23 -8.82 -10.00
N TRP A 120 12.31 -7.50 -9.79
CA TRP A 120 13.35 -6.66 -10.38
C TRP A 120 14.74 -6.94 -9.77
N ILE A 121 14.81 -7.17 -8.45
CA ILE A 121 16.04 -7.59 -7.76
C ILE A 121 16.52 -8.95 -8.32
N ASP A 122 15.62 -9.90 -8.48
CA ASP A 122 15.95 -11.24 -8.99
C ASP A 122 16.49 -11.17 -10.43
N LEU A 123 15.92 -10.28 -11.26
CA LEU A 123 16.39 -10.01 -12.62
C LEU A 123 17.81 -9.41 -12.64
N HIS A 124 18.11 -8.51 -11.70
CA HIS A 124 19.46 -7.96 -11.56
C HIS A 124 20.48 -9.06 -11.21
N GLN A 125 20.13 -9.95 -10.29
CA GLN A 125 20.98 -11.11 -9.94
C GLN A 125 21.16 -12.08 -11.12
N GLU A 126 20.12 -12.28 -11.93
CA GLU A 126 20.19 -13.10 -13.16
C GLU A 126 21.21 -12.51 -14.15
N LYS A 127 21.19 -11.18 -14.34
CA LYS A 127 22.15 -10.46 -15.18
C LYS A 127 23.59 -10.68 -14.71
N GLU A 128 23.86 -10.44 -13.42
CA GLU A 128 25.21 -10.62 -12.84
C GLU A 128 25.73 -12.06 -12.99
N ARG A 129 24.87 -13.06 -12.75
CA ARG A 129 25.22 -14.48 -12.92
C ARG A 129 25.59 -14.79 -14.38
N THR A 130 24.85 -14.24 -15.34
CA THR A 130 25.09 -14.46 -16.76
C THR A 130 26.40 -13.81 -17.22
N GLU A 131 26.69 -12.60 -16.75
CA GLU A 131 27.95 -11.90 -17.01
C GLU A 131 29.15 -12.66 -16.43
N ASN A 132 29.04 -13.13 -15.18
CA ASN A 132 30.11 -13.88 -14.51
C ASN A 132 30.41 -15.24 -15.17
N LYS A 133 29.37 -15.97 -15.61
CA LYS A 133 29.54 -17.21 -16.40
C LYS A 133 30.30 -16.94 -17.69
N SER A 134 30.00 -15.81 -18.35
CA SER A 134 30.66 -15.44 -19.61
C SER A 134 32.14 -15.08 -19.42
N LYS A 135 32.50 -14.40 -18.33
CA LYS A 135 33.90 -14.08 -17.98
C LYS A 135 34.72 -15.33 -17.67
N LYS A 136 34.11 -16.34 -17.02
CA LYS A 136 34.79 -17.60 -16.68
C LYS A 136 35.07 -18.49 -17.90
N HIS A 137 34.20 -18.45 -18.92
CA HIS A 137 34.41 -19.17 -20.19
C HIS A 137 35.44 -18.50 -21.11
N SER A 138 35.69 -17.19 -20.97
CA SER A 138 36.69 -16.44 -21.77
C SER A 138 38.13 -16.58 -21.26
N ARG A 139 38.34 -17.21 -20.10
CA ARG A 139 39.67 -17.38 -19.45
C ARG A 139 40.23 -18.81 -19.58
N LYS A 140 39.58 -19.66 -20.37
CA LYS A 140 40.06 -20.98 -20.80
C LYS A 140 40.31 -20.95 -22.29
#